data_AF-A0AAD9RB25-F1
#
_entry.id   AF-A0AAD9RB25-F1
#
_cell.length_a   1.000
_cell.length_b   1.000
_cell.length_c   1.000
_cell.angle_alpha   90.00
_cell.angle_beta   90.00
_cell.angle_gamma   90.00
#
_symmetry.space_group_name_H-M   'P 1'
#
loop_
_entity.id
_entity.type
_entity.pdbx_description
1 polymer ?
#
loop_
_entity_poly.entity_id
_entity_poly.type
_entity_poly.pdbx_seq_one_letter_code
_entity_poly.pdbx_strand_id
1 'polypeptide(L)'
;MQRVLSFQMARGFGESSEFVTKRMCFSFLFSVGFLCLLCGFLLGRFASERSLEFRAEKKRLEFAGNGLEHMEHLQHLLFQKLGEASYETDWTTSTVEGRDTAKISEMLSDLPLFHQIIKNGSFVLATSHGFREPDRFVILSASGKGIGVALELAKIFNHIQSEYGWIPRRTLIFCLFFGSVDICPTMIPNFVRHKVVAYIALYDDNLRGNGNFIFAASNLIRSMILQDITIIKKLNSSENHDAFNVNNLAHRDILLPHLALDISHAAFSFIKKNASMNSGSGNNAGFKLYHIPLAQLVGDIVWRLSESLAFHWDARYFNETVVNVLETINTSKTLDFKDDINKTIVQLTSAIQVLNQRIDTTDGSKSLDLRILNDLLMDLDRVLLCPNKYISSKSFRTLPQQSSDTLNYLNELLKCYKAAIQLLQE
;
A
#
# COMPACT_ATOMS: atom_id res chain seq x y z
N MET A 1 -54.09 26.19 43.21
CA MET A 1 -54.47 27.62 43.08
C MET A 1 -55.51 27.95 44.13
N GLN A 2 -55.45 29.16 44.70
CA GLN A 2 -56.43 29.77 45.63
C GLN A 2 -56.51 29.21 47.06
N ARG A 3 -55.46 29.37 47.89
CA ARG A 3 -55.60 29.62 49.35
C ARG A 3 -54.28 30.00 50.03
N VAL A 4 -53.54 30.96 49.47
CA VAL A 4 -52.42 31.60 50.19
C VAL A 4 -52.34 33.10 49.83
N LEU A 5 -53.49 33.76 49.75
CA LEU A 5 -53.59 35.21 49.50
C LEU A 5 -54.69 35.83 50.36
N SER A 6 -54.51 35.80 51.68
CA SER A 6 -55.21 36.74 52.57
C SER A 6 -54.45 36.84 53.89
N PHE A 7 -53.26 37.42 53.82
CA PHE A 7 -52.70 38.12 54.98
C PHE A 7 -52.60 39.58 54.59
N GLN A 8 -53.61 40.36 54.97
CA GLN A 8 -53.50 41.81 55.00
C GLN A 8 -52.46 42.16 56.05
N MET A 9 -51.26 42.58 55.62
CA MET A 9 -50.32 43.23 56.52
C MET A 9 -50.88 44.61 56.87
N ALA A 10 -51.11 44.81 58.16
CA ALA A 10 -51.50 46.07 58.75
C ALA A 10 -50.49 47.18 58.39
N ARG A 11 -51.04 48.35 58.05
CA ARG A 11 -50.34 49.60 57.76
C ARG A 11 -49.50 50.05 58.96
N GLY A 12 -48.18 50.18 58.77
CA GLY A 12 -47.33 51.11 59.50
C GLY A 12 -46.96 52.27 58.57
N PHE A 13 -47.33 53.49 58.95
CA PHE A 13 -46.96 54.73 58.26
C PHE A 13 -45.51 55.09 58.56
N GLY A 14 -44.71 55.32 57.51
CA GLY A 14 -43.42 56.00 57.61
C GLY A 14 -42.20 55.09 57.53
N GLU A 15 -41.88 54.58 56.34
CA GLU A 15 -40.50 54.24 55.97
C GLU A 15 -40.38 54.22 54.44
N SER A 16 -39.35 54.90 53.95
CA SER A 16 -39.06 55.18 52.55
C SER A 16 -38.70 53.90 51.76
N SER A 17 -39.56 53.56 50.80
CA SER A 17 -39.20 53.01 49.47
C SER A 17 -38.19 51.85 49.37
N GLU A 18 -38.24 50.84 50.23
CA GLU A 18 -37.48 49.60 49.98
C GLU A 18 -38.33 48.32 50.12
N PHE A 19 -39.57 48.38 49.61
CA PHE A 19 -40.36 47.18 49.35
C PHE A 19 -40.04 46.60 47.96
N VAL A 20 -38.78 46.20 47.75
CA VAL A 20 -38.52 45.13 46.78
C VAL A 20 -39.12 43.87 47.40
N THR A 21 -40.40 43.63 47.11
CA THR A 21 -41.14 42.51 47.68
C THR A 21 -40.32 41.24 47.50
N LYS A 22 -40.18 40.41 48.54
CA LYS A 22 -39.44 39.12 48.47
C LYS A 22 -39.80 38.30 47.21
N ARG A 23 -41.03 38.46 46.71
CA ARG A 23 -41.52 37.92 45.44
C ARG A 23 -40.74 38.40 44.21
N MET A 24 -40.40 39.69 44.09
CA MET A 24 -39.56 40.20 43.00
C MET A 24 -38.15 39.62 43.03
N CYS A 25 -37.57 39.42 44.22
CA CYS A 25 -36.25 38.80 44.36
C CYS A 25 -36.26 37.32 43.91
N PHE A 26 -37.25 36.54 44.33
CA PHE A 26 -37.40 35.15 43.85
C PHE A 26 -37.64 35.10 42.34
N SER A 27 -38.53 35.94 41.79
CA SER A 27 -38.76 35.99 40.34
C SER A 27 -37.49 36.33 39.57
N PHE A 28 -36.71 37.30 40.04
CA PHE A 28 -35.45 37.68 39.42
C PHE A 28 -34.42 36.52 39.45
N LEU A 29 -34.24 35.87 40.60
CA LEU A 29 -33.33 34.72 40.72
C LEU A 29 -33.76 33.55 39.82
N PHE A 30 -35.06 33.27 39.74
CA PHE A 30 -35.59 32.26 38.81
C PHE A 30 -35.40 32.66 37.34
N SER A 31 -35.60 33.92 36.99
CA SER A 31 -35.36 34.41 35.62
C SER A 31 -33.88 34.33 35.23
N VAL A 32 -32.97 34.73 36.12
CA VAL A 32 -31.52 34.63 35.88
C VAL A 32 -31.09 33.16 35.82
N GLY A 33 -31.58 32.32 36.72
CA GLY A 33 -31.31 30.87 36.71
C GLY A 33 -31.82 30.20 35.43
N PHE A 34 -33.04 30.55 34.99
CA PHE A 34 -33.60 30.07 33.73
C PHE A 34 -32.79 30.52 32.52
N LEU A 35 -32.37 31.80 32.47
CA LEU A 35 -31.51 32.32 31.41
C LEU A 35 -30.15 31.62 31.40
N CYS A 36 -29.53 31.37 32.55
CA CYS A 36 -28.28 30.64 32.64
C CYS A 36 -28.43 29.19 32.14
N LEU A 37 -29.52 28.50 32.50
CA LEU A 37 -29.82 27.16 32.00
C LEU A 37 -30.06 27.14 30.50
N LEU A 38 -30.80 28.12 29.97
CA LEU A 38 -31.07 28.25 28.54
C LEU A 38 -29.78 28.54 27.76
N CYS A 39 -28.98 29.50 28.22
CA CYS A 39 -27.68 29.82 27.61
C CYS A 39 -26.72 28.62 27.68
N GLY A 40 -26.65 27.93 28.82
CA GLY A 40 -25.84 26.72 28.97
C GLY A 40 -26.29 25.59 28.04
N PHE A 41 -27.59 25.38 27.88
CA PHE A 41 -28.16 24.41 26.95
C PHE A 41 -27.84 24.76 25.49
N LEU A 42 -28.04 26.01 25.08
CA LEU A 42 -27.76 26.47 23.72
C LEU A 42 -26.26 26.40 23.39
N LEU A 43 -25.40 26.78 24.34
CA LEU A 43 -23.95 26.74 24.16
C LEU A 43 -23.44 25.29 24.12
N GLY A 44 -23.98 24.41 24.98
CA GLY A 44 -23.69 22.98 24.94
C GLY A 44 -24.13 22.33 23.63
N ARG A 45 -25.32 22.69 23.13
CA ARG A 45 -25.83 22.23 21.83
C ARG A 45 -24.94 22.72 20.68
N PHE A 46 -24.59 24.00 20.66
CA PHE A 46 -23.71 24.57 19.64
C PHE A 46 -22.32 23.92 19.64
N ALA A 47 -21.72 23.74 20.83
CA ALA A 47 -20.43 23.06 20.95
C ALA A 47 -20.51 21.60 20.48
N SER A 48 -21.59 20.89 20.82
CA SER A 48 -21.84 19.52 20.36
C SER A 48 -22.00 19.45 18.84
N GLU A 49 -22.88 20.26 18.26
CA GLU A 49 -23.12 20.31 16.80
C GLU A 49 -21.84 20.66 16.06
N ARG A 50 -21.10 21.68 16.50
CA ARG A 50 -19.84 22.08 15.89
C ARG A 50 -18.76 21.02 16.04
N SER A 51 -18.70 20.31 17.17
CA SER A 51 -17.77 19.18 17.34
C SER A 51 -18.10 18.00 16.41
N LEU A 52 -19.39 17.76 16.14
CA LEU A 52 -19.83 16.73 15.19
C LEU A 52 -19.49 17.13 13.77
N GLU A 53 -19.71 18.40 13.41
CA GLU A 53 -19.36 18.94 12.09
C GLU A 53 -17.85 18.87 11.84
N PHE A 54 -17.02 19.33 12.78
CA PHE A 54 -15.57 19.21 12.67
C PHE A 54 -15.09 17.76 12.57
N ARG A 55 -15.73 16.83 13.29
CA ARG A 55 -15.41 15.40 13.16
C ARG A 55 -15.81 14.85 11.80
N ALA A 56 -16.94 15.28 11.26
CA ALA A 56 -17.41 14.86 9.93
C ALA A 56 -16.50 15.42 8.83
N GLU A 57 -16.08 16.68 8.93
CA GLU A 57 -15.14 17.32 8.01
C GLU A 57 -13.76 16.65 8.07
N LYS A 58 -13.23 16.44 9.27
CA LYS A 58 -11.97 15.70 9.46
C LYS A 58 -12.03 14.31 8.82
N LYS A 59 -13.12 13.57 9.04
CA LYS A 59 -13.33 12.27 8.39
C LYS A 59 -13.37 12.38 6.87
N ARG A 60 -14.06 13.38 6.32
CA ARG A 60 -14.10 13.60 4.86
C ARG A 60 -12.71 13.81 4.29
N LEU A 61 -11.88 14.63 4.93
CA LEU A 61 -10.49 14.84 4.52
C LEU A 61 -9.64 13.57 4.64
N GLU A 62 -9.78 12.82 5.75
CA GLU A 62 -9.08 11.55 5.95
C GLU A 62 -9.42 10.50 4.88
N PHE A 63 -10.64 10.55 4.30
CA PHE A 63 -11.09 9.58 3.30
C PHE A 63 -10.97 10.07 1.85
N ALA A 64 -10.66 11.35 1.62
CA ALA A 64 -10.51 11.93 0.31
C ALA A 64 -9.36 11.26 -0.50
N GLY A 65 -9.55 11.14 -1.81
CA GLY A 65 -8.63 10.44 -2.73
C GLY A 65 -8.15 9.08 -2.24
N ASN A 66 -9.06 8.21 -1.79
CA ASN A 66 -8.74 6.87 -1.26
C ASN A 66 -7.84 6.90 0.01
N GLY A 67 -7.92 8.00 0.76
CA GLY A 67 -7.09 8.25 1.95
C GLY A 67 -5.69 8.76 1.63
N LEU A 68 -5.38 9.04 0.35
CA LEU A 68 -4.07 9.51 -0.08
C LEU A 68 -4.02 11.03 -0.24
N GLU A 69 -5.14 11.69 -0.56
CA GLU A 69 -5.16 13.12 -0.91
C GLU A 69 -4.66 14.01 0.25
N HIS A 70 -5.11 13.75 1.48
CA HIS A 70 -4.63 14.51 2.65
C HIS A 70 -3.15 14.25 2.97
N MET A 71 -2.56 13.18 2.43
CA MET A 71 -1.15 12.81 2.60
C MET A 71 -0.29 13.09 1.36
N GLU A 72 -0.84 13.70 0.30
CA GLU A 72 -0.14 13.94 -0.96
C GLU A 72 1.15 14.75 -0.74
N HIS A 73 1.12 15.73 0.16
CA HIS A 73 2.30 16.50 0.55
C HIS A 73 3.42 15.63 1.18
N LEU A 74 3.07 14.59 1.95
CA LEU A 74 4.04 13.65 2.52
C LEU A 74 4.60 12.71 1.46
N GLN A 75 3.78 12.30 0.50
CA GLN A 75 4.23 11.51 -0.64
C GLN A 75 5.18 12.31 -1.53
N HIS A 76 4.92 13.60 -1.76
CA HIS A 76 5.88 14.49 -2.43
C HIS A 76 7.18 14.63 -1.65
N LEU A 77 7.10 14.79 -0.32
CA LEU A 77 8.29 14.83 0.54
C LEU A 77 9.09 13.52 0.45
N LEU A 78 8.42 12.37 0.44
CA LEU A 78 9.04 11.06 0.22
C LEU A 78 9.83 11.05 -1.09
N PHE A 79 9.23 11.47 -2.20
CA PHE A 79 9.91 11.51 -3.50
C PHE A 79 11.10 12.45 -3.54
N GLN A 80 10.96 13.63 -2.94
CA GLN A 80 12.05 14.60 -2.85
C GLN A 80 13.22 14.01 -2.05
N LYS A 81 12.95 13.47 -0.86
CA LYS A 81 13.98 12.89 0.01
C LYS A 81 14.66 11.68 -0.63
N LEU A 82 13.91 10.85 -1.35
CA LEU A 82 14.49 9.73 -2.12
C LEU A 82 15.36 10.19 -3.29
N GLY A 83 15.07 11.36 -3.88
CA GLY A 83 15.91 12.01 -4.89
C GLY A 83 17.22 12.57 -4.32
N GLU A 84 17.18 13.07 -3.09
CA GLU A 84 18.34 13.63 -2.37
C GLU A 84 19.19 12.56 -1.65
N ALA A 85 18.66 11.36 -1.46
CA ALA A 85 19.29 10.31 -0.66
C ALA A 85 20.63 9.82 -1.24
N SER A 86 21.53 9.46 -0.32
CA SER A 86 22.81 8.82 -0.64
C SER A 86 22.73 7.34 -0.32
N TYR A 87 22.58 6.51 -1.35
CA TYR A 87 22.48 5.06 -1.20
C TYR A 87 23.87 4.43 -1.00
N GLU A 88 24.08 3.77 0.14
CA GLU A 88 25.30 2.99 0.39
C GLU A 88 25.31 1.71 -0.47
N THR A 89 26.39 1.47 -1.20
CA THR A 89 26.49 0.41 -2.22
C THR A 89 27.23 -0.85 -1.78
N ASP A 90 27.83 -0.81 -0.59
CA ASP A 90 28.88 -1.76 -0.18
C ASP A 90 28.35 -2.94 0.63
N TRP A 91 27.04 -3.20 0.55
CA TRP A 91 26.44 -4.40 1.14
C TRP A 91 26.82 -5.63 0.30
N THR A 92 28.01 -6.18 0.57
CA THR A 92 28.50 -7.36 -0.13
C THR A 92 27.71 -8.60 0.27
N THR A 93 27.41 -9.46 -0.71
CA THR A 93 26.91 -10.82 -0.44
C THR A 93 27.99 -11.75 0.15
N SER A 94 29.24 -11.29 0.26
CA SER A 94 30.33 -12.04 0.87
C SER A 94 30.23 -11.97 2.39
N THR A 95 29.82 -13.11 2.93
CA THR A 95 29.76 -13.53 4.33
C THR A 95 31.01 -13.18 5.14
N VAL A 96 31.09 -11.97 5.69
CA VAL A 96 31.71 -11.80 7.01
C VAL A 96 30.57 -11.94 8.01
N GLU A 97 30.31 -13.19 8.41
CA GLU A 97 29.18 -13.59 9.24
C GLU A 97 28.97 -12.63 10.42
N GLY A 98 27.73 -12.12 10.54
CA GLY A 98 27.29 -11.38 11.71
C GLY A 98 27.63 -9.88 11.76
N ARG A 99 28.68 -9.39 11.08
CA ARG A 99 29.07 -7.96 11.16
C ARG A 99 28.02 -7.05 10.51
N ASP A 100 27.63 -7.37 9.28
CA ASP A 100 26.67 -6.54 8.54
C ASP A 100 25.26 -6.62 9.14
N THR A 101 24.84 -7.81 9.58
CA THR A 101 23.57 -7.94 10.33
C THR A 101 23.57 -7.15 11.63
N ALA A 102 24.72 -7.01 12.32
CA ALA A 102 24.84 -6.20 13.52
C ALA A 102 24.71 -4.70 13.20
N LYS A 103 25.46 -4.23 12.20
CA LYS A 103 25.42 -2.83 11.74
C LYS A 103 24.01 -2.44 11.30
N ILE A 104 23.35 -3.27 10.50
CA ILE A 104 21.97 -3.03 10.05
C ILE A 104 20.99 -3.04 11.23
N SER A 105 21.10 -4.01 12.13
CA SER A 105 20.23 -4.10 13.30
C SER A 105 20.37 -2.87 14.19
N GLU A 106 21.58 -2.36 14.39
CA GLU A 106 21.85 -1.13 15.13
C GLU A 106 21.22 0.07 14.42
N MET A 107 21.50 0.26 13.12
CA MET A 107 20.92 1.34 12.31
C MET A 107 19.39 1.36 12.34
N LEU A 108 18.74 0.20 12.32
CA LEU A 108 17.28 0.10 12.37
C LEU A 108 16.74 0.29 13.80
N SER A 109 17.50 -0.09 14.83
CA SER A 109 17.11 0.08 16.23
C SER A 109 17.11 1.54 16.65
N ASP A 110 17.93 2.36 16.00
CA ASP A 110 17.99 3.81 16.20
C ASP A 110 16.78 4.54 15.58
N LEU A 111 15.92 3.86 14.83
CA LEU A 111 14.74 4.44 14.18
C LEU A 111 13.48 4.13 15.00
N PRO A 112 12.85 5.13 15.65
CA PRO A 112 11.57 4.99 16.37
C PRO A 112 10.43 4.36 15.58
N LEU A 113 10.51 4.35 14.24
CA LEU A 113 9.57 3.67 13.35
C LEU A 113 9.39 2.19 13.65
N PHE A 114 10.47 1.50 14.03
CA PHE A 114 10.45 0.07 14.23
C PHE A 114 10.19 -0.29 15.69
N HIS A 115 9.12 -1.06 15.89
CA HIS A 115 8.69 -1.52 17.21
C HIS A 115 9.33 -2.85 17.58
N GLN A 116 9.71 -3.64 16.57
CA GLN A 116 10.31 -4.95 16.75
C GLN A 116 11.41 -5.15 15.72
N ILE A 117 12.58 -5.58 16.21
CA ILE A 117 13.72 -5.95 15.38
C ILE A 117 14.17 -7.36 15.79
N ILE A 118 14.21 -8.26 14.83
CA ILE A 118 14.68 -9.64 14.99
C ILE A 118 15.94 -9.80 14.16
N LYS A 119 17.05 -10.13 14.81
CA LYS A 119 18.34 -10.36 14.17
C LYS A 119 18.69 -11.84 14.19
N ASN A 120 19.17 -12.34 13.05
CA ASN A 120 19.82 -13.64 12.91
C ASN A 120 21.13 -13.44 12.12
N GLY A 121 22.02 -14.44 12.10
CA GLY A 121 23.30 -14.37 11.39
C GLY A 121 23.17 -14.15 9.88
N SER A 122 22.01 -14.44 9.29
CA SER A 122 21.73 -14.32 7.86
C SER A 122 20.66 -13.29 7.49
N PHE A 123 19.98 -12.65 8.46
CA PHE A 123 18.96 -11.65 8.17
C PHE A 123 18.66 -10.71 9.35
N VAL A 124 18.05 -9.57 9.03
CA VAL A 124 17.45 -8.63 9.97
C VAL A 124 16.01 -8.37 9.54
N LEU A 125 15.07 -8.57 10.45
CA LEU A 125 13.66 -8.27 10.27
C LEU A 125 13.30 -7.06 11.14
N ALA A 126 12.80 -5.99 10.55
CA ALA A 126 12.30 -4.82 11.29
C ALA A 126 10.82 -4.60 10.98
N THR A 127 10.01 -4.43 12.02
CA THR A 127 8.55 -4.33 11.91
C THR A 127 8.06 -2.99 12.44
N SER A 128 7.30 -2.27 11.63
CA SER A 128 6.57 -1.05 12.00
C SER A 128 5.08 -1.36 12.05
N HIS A 129 4.46 -1.24 13.22
CA HIS A 129 3.07 -1.63 13.42
C HIS A 129 2.10 -0.65 12.74
N GLY A 130 1.14 -1.21 12.00
CA GLY A 130 0.05 -0.44 11.42
C GLY A 130 -0.91 0.10 12.48
N PHE A 131 -1.39 1.32 12.31
CA PHE A 131 -2.32 1.94 13.27
C PHE A 131 -3.78 1.46 13.12
N ARG A 132 -4.25 1.19 11.89
CA ARG A 132 -5.65 0.78 11.65
C ARG A 132 -5.81 -0.70 11.30
N GLU A 133 -4.89 -1.22 10.51
CA GLU A 133 -4.87 -2.61 10.03
C GLU A 133 -3.54 -3.29 10.43
N PRO A 134 -3.25 -3.42 11.74
CA PRO A 134 -1.99 -4.01 12.21
C PRO A 134 -1.81 -5.47 11.80
N ASP A 135 -2.91 -6.15 11.47
CA ASP A 135 -2.94 -7.54 11.03
C ASP A 135 -2.83 -7.71 9.51
N ARG A 136 -2.51 -6.66 8.75
CA ARG A 136 -2.22 -6.70 7.31
C ARG A 136 -0.78 -6.28 7.08
N PHE A 137 -0.04 -7.04 6.28
CA PHE A 137 1.41 -6.90 6.15
C PHE A 137 1.84 -6.49 4.75
N VAL A 138 2.64 -5.44 4.63
CA VAL A 138 3.41 -5.10 3.42
C VAL A 138 4.87 -5.46 3.71
N ILE A 139 5.42 -6.39 2.94
CA ILE A 139 6.76 -6.94 3.18
C ILE A 139 7.71 -6.43 2.10
N LEU A 140 8.78 -5.76 2.50
CA LEU A 140 9.90 -5.40 1.65
C LEU A 140 11.08 -6.33 1.96
N SER A 141 11.35 -7.26 1.05
CA SER A 141 12.50 -8.17 1.13
C SER A 141 13.64 -7.67 0.27
N ALA A 142 14.84 -7.56 0.84
CA ALA A 142 15.99 -6.97 0.15
C ALA A 142 17.31 -7.67 0.46
N SER A 143 18.18 -7.76 -0.55
CA SER A 143 19.56 -8.28 -0.42
C SER A 143 20.56 -7.45 -1.22
N GLY A 144 21.84 -7.48 -0.79
CA GLY A 144 22.95 -6.70 -1.38
C GLY A 144 22.57 -5.25 -1.67
N LYS A 145 22.66 -4.78 -2.93
CA LYS A 145 22.30 -3.40 -3.29
C LYS A 145 20.86 -3.00 -2.95
N GLY A 146 19.94 -3.97 -2.89
CA GLY A 146 18.55 -3.71 -2.46
C GLY A 146 18.46 -3.26 -1.00
N ILE A 147 19.39 -3.69 -0.14
CA ILE A 147 19.45 -3.28 1.27
C ILE A 147 19.64 -1.77 1.37
N GLY A 148 20.50 -1.18 0.54
CA GLY A 148 20.70 0.27 0.52
C GLY A 148 19.41 1.03 0.24
N VAL A 149 18.61 0.58 -0.74
CA VAL A 149 17.30 1.17 -1.05
C VAL A 149 16.33 1.02 0.13
N ALA A 150 16.26 -0.17 0.73
CA ALA A 150 15.36 -0.44 1.85
C ALA A 150 15.73 0.38 3.11
N LEU A 151 17.03 0.54 3.40
CA LEU A 151 17.51 1.35 4.53
C LEU A 151 17.22 2.84 4.34
N GLU A 152 17.47 3.38 3.14
CA GLU A 152 17.14 4.79 2.87
C GLU A 152 15.63 5.03 2.94
N LEU A 153 14.81 4.10 2.43
CA LEU A 153 13.36 4.18 2.59
C LEU A 153 12.94 4.17 4.07
N ALA A 154 13.52 3.29 4.87
CA ALA A 154 13.26 3.22 6.32
C ALA A 154 13.63 4.52 7.05
N LYS A 155 14.78 5.13 6.73
CA LYS A 155 15.20 6.42 7.30
C LYS A 155 14.23 7.54 6.94
N ILE A 156 13.79 7.60 5.67
CA ILE A 156 12.86 8.64 5.21
C ILE A 156 11.49 8.45 5.83
N PHE A 157 10.98 7.23 5.92
CA PHE A 157 9.75 6.91 6.65
C PHE A 157 9.83 7.30 8.13
N ASN A 158 10.97 7.03 8.77
CA ASN A 158 11.20 7.46 10.14
C ASN A 158 11.20 8.99 10.28
N HIS A 159 11.81 9.71 9.33
CA HIS A 159 11.77 11.17 9.30
C HIS A 159 10.34 11.72 9.13
N ILE A 160 9.56 11.13 8.23
CA ILE A 160 8.15 11.51 8.03
C ILE A 160 7.35 11.25 9.31
N GLN A 161 7.57 10.13 9.98
CA GLN A 161 6.93 9.85 11.27
C GLN A 161 7.35 10.85 12.35
N SER A 162 8.66 11.15 12.50
CA SER A 162 9.15 11.99 13.59
C SER A 162 8.71 13.44 13.44
N GLU A 163 8.71 13.98 12.22
CA GLU A 163 8.36 15.37 11.96
C GLU A 163 6.86 15.60 11.79
N TYR A 164 6.14 14.65 11.17
CA TYR A 164 4.73 14.82 10.79
C TYR A 164 3.77 13.89 11.54
N GLY A 165 4.27 13.04 12.43
CA GLY A 165 3.45 12.11 13.21
C GLY A 165 2.80 11.01 12.37
N TRP A 166 3.32 10.74 11.18
CA TRP A 166 2.81 9.69 10.29
C TRP A 166 3.04 8.30 10.90
N ILE A 167 1.99 7.47 10.89
CA ILE A 167 2.07 6.06 11.26
C ILE A 167 1.38 5.29 10.14
N PRO A 168 2.01 4.23 9.60
CA PRO A 168 1.42 3.52 8.48
C PRO A 168 0.07 2.92 8.88
N ARG A 169 -0.89 2.90 7.95
CA ARG A 169 -2.19 2.25 8.20
C ARG A 169 -2.03 0.75 8.43
N ARG A 170 -1.17 0.10 7.62
CA ARG A 170 -0.86 -1.35 7.66
C ARG A 170 0.52 -1.60 8.21
N THR A 171 0.79 -2.81 8.69
CA THR A 171 2.10 -3.15 9.24
C THR A 171 3.13 -3.27 8.11
N LEU A 172 4.25 -2.55 8.24
CA LEU A 172 5.39 -2.64 7.34
C LEU A 172 6.43 -3.60 7.91
N ILE A 173 6.93 -4.52 7.10
CA ILE A 173 7.99 -5.45 7.48
C ILE A 173 9.15 -5.31 6.50
N PHE A 174 10.30 -4.89 7.01
CA PHE A 174 11.56 -4.83 6.28
C PHE A 174 12.35 -6.09 6.59
N CYS A 175 12.54 -6.96 5.60
CA CYS A 175 13.32 -8.19 5.74
C CYS A 175 14.59 -8.09 4.91
N LEU A 176 15.71 -7.82 5.58
CA LEU A 176 17.01 -7.59 4.95
C LEU A 176 17.85 -8.85 5.15
N PHE A 177 18.14 -9.57 4.07
CA PHE A 177 18.82 -10.87 4.16
C PHE A 177 20.16 -10.89 3.41
N PHE A 178 21.03 -11.77 3.87
CA PHE A 178 22.36 -12.00 3.34
C PHE A 178 22.47 -13.43 2.82
N GLY A 179 22.86 -13.57 1.56
CA GLY A 179 22.99 -14.86 0.89
C GLY A 179 22.29 -14.88 -0.46
N SER A 180 22.38 -16.03 -1.14
CA SER A 180 21.81 -16.26 -2.47
C SER A 180 20.35 -16.71 -2.45
N VAL A 181 19.87 -17.19 -1.30
CA VAL A 181 18.51 -17.71 -1.13
C VAL A 181 17.71 -16.75 -0.26
N ASP A 182 16.57 -16.31 -0.76
CA ASP A 182 15.64 -15.48 0.00
C ASP A 182 15.00 -16.30 1.13
N ILE A 183 15.44 -16.03 2.35
CA ILE A 183 14.94 -16.70 3.57
C ILE A 183 13.65 -16.06 4.08
N CYS A 184 13.33 -14.83 3.68
CA CYS A 184 12.20 -14.07 4.21
C CYS A 184 10.84 -14.76 4.02
N PRO A 185 10.52 -15.43 2.88
CA PRO A 185 9.26 -16.14 2.73
C PRO A 185 9.12 -17.33 3.68
N THR A 186 10.24 -17.96 4.07
CA THR A 186 10.22 -19.11 5.00
C THR A 186 9.87 -18.68 6.42
N MET A 187 10.03 -17.40 6.74
CA MET A 187 9.66 -16.82 8.03
C MET A 187 8.17 -16.50 8.14
N ILE A 188 7.44 -16.49 7.02
CA ILE A 188 6.01 -16.20 7.00
C ILE A 188 5.24 -17.49 7.25
N PRO A 189 4.60 -17.67 8.42
CA PRO A 189 3.83 -18.88 8.67
C PRO A 189 2.66 -18.99 7.68
N ASN A 190 2.30 -20.22 7.30
CA ASN A 190 1.23 -20.46 6.32
C ASN A 190 -0.10 -19.78 6.70
N PHE A 191 -0.44 -19.77 8.00
CA PHE A 191 -1.65 -19.12 8.50
C PHE A 191 -1.59 -17.58 8.47
N VAL A 192 -0.44 -16.97 8.21
CA VAL A 192 -0.28 -15.51 8.08
C VAL A 192 -0.26 -15.08 6.61
N ARG A 193 0.05 -15.99 5.67
CA ARG A 193 0.15 -15.66 4.24
C ARG A 193 -1.07 -14.96 3.70
N HIS A 194 -2.27 -15.38 4.13
CA HIS A 194 -3.52 -14.74 3.68
C HIS A 194 -3.65 -13.26 4.09
N LYS A 195 -2.88 -12.83 5.10
CA LYS A 195 -2.84 -11.46 5.63
C LYS A 195 -1.76 -10.58 4.99
N VAL A 196 -0.86 -11.17 4.21
CA VAL A 196 0.16 -10.43 3.49
C VAL A 196 -0.48 -9.78 2.26
N VAL A 197 -0.47 -8.45 2.25
CA VAL A 197 -1.02 -7.60 1.19
C VAL A 197 -0.13 -7.66 -0.04
N ALA A 198 1.18 -7.51 0.15
CA ALA A 198 2.13 -7.68 -0.93
C ALA A 198 3.53 -8.04 -0.41
N TYR A 199 4.27 -8.74 -1.26
CA TYR A 199 5.68 -9.06 -1.07
C TYR A 199 6.53 -8.38 -2.15
N ILE A 200 7.32 -7.39 -1.77
CA ILE A 200 8.15 -6.59 -2.67
C ILE A 200 9.60 -7.04 -2.54
N ALA A 201 10.20 -7.51 -3.62
CA ALA A 201 11.53 -8.10 -3.66
C ALA A 201 12.56 -7.21 -4.39
N LEU A 202 13.64 -6.88 -3.68
CA LEU A 202 14.81 -6.14 -4.15
C LEU A 202 16.08 -6.96 -3.99
N TYR A 203 16.33 -7.87 -4.93
CA TYR A 203 17.49 -8.77 -4.86
C TYR A 203 18.70 -8.21 -5.60
N ASP A 204 19.88 -8.34 -5.00
CA ASP A 204 21.13 -7.81 -5.54
C ASP A 204 21.41 -8.22 -6.98
N ASP A 205 21.31 -9.52 -7.27
CA ASP A 205 21.60 -10.07 -8.61
C ASP A 205 20.75 -9.45 -9.71
N ASN A 206 19.53 -9.05 -9.36
CA ASN A 206 18.57 -8.42 -10.27
C ASN A 206 18.87 -6.93 -10.48
N LEU A 207 19.50 -6.26 -9.53
CA LEU A 207 19.77 -4.81 -9.54
C LEU A 207 21.16 -4.46 -10.09
N ARG A 208 21.99 -5.46 -10.46
CA ARG A 208 23.33 -5.24 -11.02
C ARG A 208 23.35 -4.77 -12.47
N GLY A 209 22.23 -4.81 -13.19
CA GLY A 209 22.15 -4.37 -14.58
C GLY A 209 22.14 -2.85 -14.76
N ASN A 210 22.54 -2.40 -15.94
CA ASN A 210 22.52 -0.99 -16.39
C ASN A 210 21.72 -0.83 -17.70
N GLY A 211 20.84 -1.80 -17.97
CA GLY A 211 19.98 -1.89 -19.14
C GLY A 211 18.56 -1.45 -18.83
N ASN A 212 17.63 -1.96 -19.64
CA ASN A 212 16.22 -1.62 -19.48
C ASN A 212 15.70 -2.19 -18.16
N PHE A 213 14.86 -1.39 -17.50
CA PHE A 213 14.09 -1.82 -16.35
C PHE A 213 13.07 -2.89 -16.75
N ILE A 214 13.04 -3.97 -15.98
CA ILE A 214 12.06 -5.06 -16.09
C ILE A 214 11.56 -5.43 -14.70
N PHE A 215 10.36 -5.98 -14.64
CA PHE A 215 9.77 -6.43 -13.38
C PHE A 215 8.86 -7.63 -13.60
N ALA A 216 8.73 -8.47 -12.57
CA ALA A 216 7.70 -9.49 -12.49
C ALA A 216 6.81 -9.19 -11.30
N ALA A 217 5.50 -9.13 -11.51
CA ALA A 217 4.55 -8.81 -10.45
C ALA A 217 3.22 -9.50 -10.70
N SER A 218 2.51 -9.82 -9.61
CA SER A 218 1.12 -10.29 -9.68
C SER A 218 0.21 -9.26 -10.35
N ASN A 219 -0.98 -9.65 -10.79
CA ASN A 219 -1.77 -8.83 -11.71
C ASN A 219 -2.22 -7.50 -11.08
N LEU A 220 -2.61 -7.54 -9.80
CA LEU A 220 -2.94 -6.35 -9.04
C LEU A 220 -1.75 -5.40 -8.93
N ILE A 221 -0.61 -5.91 -8.45
CA ILE A 221 0.60 -5.10 -8.22
C ILE A 221 1.21 -4.61 -9.53
N ARG A 222 1.13 -5.39 -10.61
CA ARG A 222 1.55 -4.97 -11.96
C ARG A 222 0.78 -3.73 -12.40
N SER A 223 -0.54 -3.69 -12.19
CA SER A 223 -1.35 -2.52 -12.56
C SER A 223 -0.92 -1.26 -11.79
N MET A 224 -0.58 -1.40 -10.50
CA MET A 224 -0.05 -0.32 -9.67
C MET A 224 1.31 0.17 -10.18
N ILE A 225 2.26 -0.75 -10.40
CA ILE A 225 3.59 -0.43 -10.94
C ILE A 225 3.50 0.33 -12.27
N LEU A 226 2.65 -0.11 -13.18
CA LEU A 226 2.51 0.52 -14.50
C LEU A 226 1.97 1.95 -14.41
N GLN A 227 1.07 2.22 -13.46
CA GLN A 227 0.60 3.57 -13.15
C GLN A 227 1.75 4.41 -12.57
N ASP A 228 2.44 3.91 -11.55
CA ASP A 228 3.47 4.65 -10.82
C ASP A 228 4.66 4.99 -11.71
N ILE A 229 5.04 4.10 -12.63
CA ILE A 229 6.09 4.39 -13.62
C ILE A 229 5.78 5.67 -14.42
N THR A 230 4.51 5.91 -14.78
CA THR A 230 4.16 7.13 -15.53
C THR A 230 4.32 8.40 -14.69
N ILE A 231 4.06 8.31 -13.38
CA ILE A 231 4.24 9.39 -12.41
C ILE A 231 5.73 9.67 -12.21
N ILE A 232 6.53 8.63 -11.93
CA ILE A 232 7.97 8.78 -11.71
C ILE A 232 8.70 9.27 -12.97
N LYS A 233 8.27 8.84 -14.17
CA LYS A 233 8.78 9.41 -15.43
C LYS A 233 8.53 10.91 -15.56
N LYS A 234 7.34 11.37 -15.20
CA LYS A 234 7.03 12.81 -15.19
C LYS A 234 7.88 13.56 -14.18
N LEU A 235 8.03 13.00 -12.97
CA LEU A 235 8.83 13.60 -11.90
C LEU A 235 10.29 13.81 -12.33
N ASN A 236 10.90 12.81 -12.99
CA ASN A 236 12.30 12.83 -13.39
C ASN A 236 12.53 13.33 -14.84
N SER A 237 11.49 13.89 -15.48
CA SER A 237 11.56 14.32 -16.88
C SER A 237 12.53 15.48 -17.13
N SER A 238 12.81 16.30 -16.11
CA SER A 238 13.80 17.39 -16.18
C SER A 238 15.25 16.92 -16.23
N GLU A 239 15.53 15.68 -15.83
CA GLU A 239 16.91 15.16 -15.71
C GLU A 239 17.39 14.35 -16.93
N ASN A 240 16.64 14.30 -18.04
CA ASN A 240 16.96 13.49 -19.23
C ASN A 240 17.27 12.02 -18.88
N HIS A 241 16.50 11.43 -17.98
CA HIS A 241 16.72 10.06 -17.49
C HIS A 241 15.73 9.08 -18.15
N ASP A 242 16.15 8.43 -19.23
CA ASP A 242 15.47 7.25 -19.83
C ASP A 242 15.62 5.97 -18.96
N ALA A 243 15.66 6.11 -17.63
CA ALA A 243 15.83 4.98 -16.70
C ALA A 243 14.72 3.93 -16.85
N PHE A 244 13.51 4.39 -17.18
CA PHE A 244 12.34 3.56 -17.43
C PHE A 244 11.95 3.59 -18.92
N ASN A 245 12.81 3.14 -19.83
CA ASN A 245 12.37 2.91 -21.21
C ASN A 245 11.48 1.65 -21.31
N VAL A 246 10.21 1.83 -20.94
CA VAL A 246 9.15 0.80 -20.98
C VAL A 246 8.58 0.60 -22.38
N ASN A 247 8.93 1.46 -23.35
CA ASN A 247 8.34 1.45 -24.70
C ASN A 247 8.73 0.21 -25.54
N ASN A 248 9.67 -0.62 -25.05
CA ASN A 248 10.06 -1.88 -25.68
C ASN A 248 9.64 -3.15 -24.90
N LEU A 249 8.79 -3.03 -23.86
CA LEU A 249 8.34 -4.21 -23.09
C LEU A 249 7.34 -5.08 -23.85
N ALA A 250 6.83 -4.63 -24.99
CA ALA A 250 5.95 -5.42 -25.82
C ALA A 250 6.65 -6.61 -26.52
N HIS A 251 8.00 -6.72 -26.54
CA HIS A 251 8.66 -7.55 -27.55
C HIS A 251 9.87 -8.41 -27.10
N ARG A 252 10.12 -8.62 -25.80
CA ARG A 252 11.13 -9.63 -25.38
C ARG A 252 10.73 -10.39 -24.12
N ASP A 253 10.05 -11.52 -24.30
CA ASP A 253 10.46 -12.90 -23.93
C ASP A 253 11.52 -13.13 -22.85
N ILE A 254 11.58 -12.30 -21.82
CA ILE A 254 12.17 -12.67 -20.55
C ILE A 254 11.13 -12.34 -19.50
N LEU A 255 10.09 -13.18 -19.48
CA LEU A 255 9.27 -13.40 -18.29
C LEU A 255 10.25 -13.67 -17.15
N LEU A 256 10.55 -12.66 -16.32
CA LEU A 256 11.09 -12.97 -15.00
C LEU A 256 10.06 -13.93 -14.41
N PRO A 257 10.47 -15.15 -14.01
CA PRO A 257 9.55 -16.03 -13.33
C PRO A 257 9.03 -15.26 -12.12
N HIS A 258 7.70 -15.24 -11.98
CA HIS A 258 7.06 -14.78 -10.76
C HIS A 258 7.76 -15.39 -9.55
N LEU A 259 7.77 -14.67 -8.43
CA LEU A 259 8.24 -15.26 -7.19
C LEU A 259 7.40 -16.51 -6.93
N ALA A 260 8.05 -17.56 -6.43
CA ALA A 260 7.42 -18.84 -6.13
C ALA A 260 6.56 -18.74 -4.85
N LEU A 261 5.64 -17.77 -4.82
CA LEU A 261 4.80 -17.36 -3.70
C LEU A 261 3.33 -17.30 -4.16
N ASP A 262 2.43 -17.67 -3.26
CA ASP A 262 0.97 -17.53 -3.36
C ASP A 262 0.48 -16.20 -2.76
N ILE A 263 1.31 -15.18 -2.87
CA ILE A 263 1.06 -13.86 -2.31
C ILE A 263 1.23 -12.86 -3.45
N SER A 264 0.41 -11.83 -3.48
CA SER A 264 0.63 -10.67 -4.36
C SER A 264 2.07 -10.18 -4.19
N HIS A 265 2.77 -9.97 -5.29
CA HIS A 265 4.21 -9.72 -5.20
C HIS A 265 4.73 -8.89 -6.36
N ALA A 266 5.92 -8.34 -6.18
CA ALA A 266 6.72 -7.73 -7.23
C ALA A 266 8.20 -8.03 -7.03
N ALA A 267 8.92 -8.22 -8.12
CA ALA A 267 10.37 -8.33 -8.17
C ALA A 267 10.89 -7.43 -9.28
N PHE A 268 11.92 -6.63 -8.97
CA PHE A 268 12.47 -5.63 -9.88
C PHE A 268 13.86 -6.04 -10.38
N SER A 269 14.16 -5.73 -11.63
CA SER A 269 15.46 -6.01 -12.23
C SER A 269 15.84 -5.00 -13.31
N PHE A 270 17.14 -4.87 -13.55
CA PHE A 270 17.70 -4.21 -14.72
C PHE A 270 18.43 -5.23 -15.59
N ILE A 271 18.17 -5.21 -16.90
CA ILE A 271 18.88 -6.07 -17.86
C ILE A 271 20.37 -5.72 -17.85
N LYS A 272 21.27 -6.71 -17.86
CA LYS A 272 22.71 -6.46 -18.07
C LYS A 272 22.96 -6.18 -19.56
N LYS A 273 23.50 -5.01 -19.92
CA LYS A 273 23.95 -4.78 -21.30
C LYS A 273 25.21 -5.62 -21.55
N ASN A 274 25.28 -6.35 -22.68
CA ASN A 274 26.43 -7.20 -23.06
C ASN A 274 27.73 -6.43 -23.42
N ALA A 275 27.90 -5.19 -22.96
CA ALA A 275 29.09 -4.42 -23.23
C ALA A 275 30.21 -4.78 -22.25
N SER A 276 31.20 -5.51 -22.77
CA SER A 276 32.64 -5.51 -22.41
C SER A 276 33.00 -5.46 -20.92
N MET A 277 33.67 -6.54 -20.48
CA MET A 277 34.40 -6.77 -19.23
C MET A 277 35.36 -5.66 -18.73
N ASN A 278 35.39 -4.46 -19.33
CA ASN A 278 36.25 -3.36 -18.91
C ASN A 278 35.44 -2.12 -18.56
N SER A 279 35.06 -2.00 -17.28
CA SER A 279 35.09 -0.72 -16.56
C SER A 279 35.06 -0.97 -15.06
N GLY A 280 36.23 -1.29 -14.51
CA GLY A 280 36.52 -1.17 -13.08
C GLY A 280 36.61 0.29 -12.63
N SER A 281 35.60 1.12 -12.95
CA SER A 281 35.49 2.49 -12.45
C SER A 281 34.10 2.68 -11.88
N GLY A 282 34.02 2.71 -10.54
CA GLY A 282 32.83 3.05 -9.78
C GLY A 282 32.39 4.48 -10.05
N ASN A 283 31.70 4.71 -11.17
CA ASN A 283 31.08 5.99 -11.45
C ASN A 283 29.71 6.04 -10.76
N ASN A 284 29.64 6.74 -9.62
CA ASN A 284 28.42 7.10 -8.88
C ASN A 284 27.29 7.66 -9.79
N ALA A 285 27.63 8.21 -10.96
CA ALA A 285 26.67 8.72 -11.93
C ALA A 285 25.75 7.63 -12.53
N GLY A 286 26.29 6.44 -12.85
CA GLY A 286 25.48 5.33 -13.35
C GLY A 286 24.59 4.71 -12.28
N PHE A 287 25.03 4.77 -11.02
CA PHE A 287 24.25 4.30 -9.87
C PHE A 287 23.04 5.20 -9.61
N LYS A 288 23.22 6.53 -9.55
CA LYS A 288 22.13 7.50 -9.36
C LYS A 288 21.04 7.39 -10.44
N LEU A 289 21.46 7.18 -11.69
CA LEU A 289 20.57 7.08 -12.85
C LEU A 289 19.46 6.02 -12.72
N TYR A 290 19.75 4.88 -12.08
CA TYR A 290 18.82 3.75 -11.99
C TYR A 290 18.25 3.54 -10.60
N HIS A 291 19.02 3.84 -9.54
CA HIS A 291 18.60 3.56 -8.18
C HIS A 291 17.64 4.61 -7.61
N ILE A 292 17.77 5.89 -7.95
CA ILE A 292 16.82 6.93 -7.49
C ILE A 292 15.42 6.66 -8.05
N PRO A 293 15.22 6.46 -9.36
CA PRO A 293 13.88 6.21 -9.89
C PRO A 293 13.31 4.88 -9.38
N LEU A 294 14.14 3.85 -9.18
CA LEU A 294 13.72 2.60 -8.55
C LEU A 294 13.27 2.81 -7.10
N ALA A 295 14.05 3.55 -6.30
CA ALA A 295 13.74 3.79 -4.90
C ALA A 295 12.46 4.61 -4.76
N GLN A 296 12.25 5.62 -5.63
CA GLN A 296 10.99 6.36 -5.72
C GLN A 296 9.82 5.45 -6.09
N LEU A 297 9.98 4.57 -7.09
CA LEU A 297 8.94 3.61 -7.48
C LEU A 297 8.60 2.64 -6.34
N VAL A 298 9.60 2.05 -5.70
CA VAL A 298 9.39 1.13 -4.57
C VAL A 298 8.77 1.85 -3.39
N GLY A 299 9.26 3.06 -3.08
CA GLY A 299 8.72 3.91 -2.03
C GLY A 299 7.24 4.22 -2.26
N ASP A 300 6.87 4.56 -3.50
CA ASP A 300 5.48 4.80 -3.88
C ASP A 300 4.61 3.57 -3.69
N ILE A 301 5.07 2.42 -4.19
CA ILE A 301 4.32 1.16 -4.08
C ILE A 301 4.12 0.79 -2.61
N VAL A 302 5.17 0.86 -1.78
CA VAL A 302 5.06 0.57 -0.34
C VAL A 302 4.13 1.57 0.34
N TRP A 303 4.20 2.86 -0.02
CA TRP A 303 3.31 3.90 0.49
C TRP A 303 1.84 3.64 0.12
N ARG A 304 1.55 3.42 -1.16
CA ARG A 304 0.19 3.12 -1.65
C ARG A 304 -0.35 1.84 -1.02
N LEU A 305 0.44 0.78 -0.93
CA LEU A 305 0.04 -0.48 -0.28
C LEU A 305 -0.19 -0.32 1.22
N SER A 306 0.55 0.58 1.87
CA SER A 306 0.34 0.90 3.27
C SER A 306 -0.96 1.68 3.47
N GLU A 307 -1.12 2.81 2.77
CA GLU A 307 -2.09 3.85 3.12
C GLU A 307 -3.45 3.73 2.43
N SER A 308 -3.50 3.15 1.23
CA SER A 308 -4.75 3.11 0.44
C SER A 308 -5.90 2.47 1.21
N LEU A 309 -7.05 3.15 1.27
CA LEU A 309 -8.27 2.63 1.91
C LEU A 309 -8.78 1.38 1.20
N ALA A 310 -8.87 1.45 -0.12
CA ALA A 310 -9.24 0.37 -1.01
C ALA A 310 -8.19 0.18 -2.10
N PHE A 311 -8.02 -1.04 -2.58
CA PHE A 311 -7.23 -1.28 -3.79
C PHE A 311 -8.12 -1.17 -5.02
N HIS A 312 -7.57 -0.63 -6.10
CA HIS A 312 -8.20 -0.65 -7.41
C HIS A 312 -7.36 -1.52 -8.33
N TRP A 313 -8.02 -2.38 -9.10
CA TRP A 313 -7.33 -3.18 -10.11
C TRP A 313 -7.71 -2.72 -11.51
N ASP A 314 -6.73 -2.21 -12.26
CA ASP A 314 -6.90 -1.93 -13.67
C ASP A 314 -6.67 -3.19 -14.51
N ALA A 315 -7.78 -3.87 -14.81
CA ALA A 315 -7.79 -5.11 -15.60
C ALA A 315 -7.33 -4.95 -17.05
N ARG A 316 -7.18 -3.71 -17.57
CA ARG A 316 -6.72 -3.47 -18.95
C ARG A 316 -5.32 -4.05 -19.17
N TYR A 317 -4.41 -3.83 -18.23
CA TYR A 317 -3.06 -4.36 -18.29
C TYR A 317 -3.02 -5.89 -18.30
N PHE A 318 -3.93 -6.52 -17.56
CA PHE A 318 -4.06 -7.98 -17.57
C PHE A 318 -4.55 -8.47 -18.94
N ASN A 319 -5.62 -7.87 -19.47
CA ASN A 319 -6.14 -8.23 -20.79
C ASN A 319 -5.08 -8.11 -21.88
N GLU A 320 -4.37 -6.98 -21.95
CA GLU A 320 -3.27 -6.77 -22.90
C GLU A 320 -2.17 -7.85 -22.76
N THR A 321 -1.80 -8.18 -21.52
CA THR A 321 -0.79 -9.22 -21.26
C THR A 321 -1.23 -10.58 -21.77
N VAL A 322 -2.47 -10.99 -21.46
CA VAL A 322 -2.95 -12.32 -21.87
C VAL A 322 -3.12 -12.38 -23.38
N VAL A 323 -3.69 -11.35 -24.02
CA VAL A 323 -3.86 -11.30 -25.49
C VAL A 323 -2.51 -11.44 -26.18
N ASN A 324 -1.50 -10.67 -25.76
CA ASN A 324 -0.14 -10.75 -26.31
C ASN A 324 0.44 -12.17 -26.15
N VAL A 325 0.28 -12.80 -24.98
CA VAL A 325 0.75 -14.17 -24.76
C VAL A 325 0.00 -15.17 -25.64
N LEU A 326 -1.31 -15.02 -25.81
CA LEU A 326 -2.09 -15.90 -26.69
C LEU A 326 -1.67 -15.74 -28.15
N GLU A 327 -1.29 -14.54 -28.60
CA GLU A 327 -0.77 -14.29 -29.96
C GLU A 327 0.54 -15.05 -30.21
N THR A 328 1.41 -15.21 -29.21
CA THR A 328 2.67 -15.97 -29.37
C THR A 328 2.46 -17.48 -29.62
N ILE A 329 1.30 -18.03 -29.25
CA ILE A 329 1.01 -19.46 -29.37
C ILE A 329 0.50 -19.79 -30.79
N ASN A 330 1.40 -20.05 -31.75
CA ASN A 330 1.03 -20.36 -33.13
C ASN A 330 0.71 -21.85 -33.38
N THR A 331 -0.36 -22.36 -32.76
CA THR A 331 -0.84 -23.74 -33.04
C THR A 331 -2.34 -23.80 -33.31
N SER A 332 -2.73 -24.39 -34.45
CA SER A 332 -4.14 -24.57 -34.83
C SER A 332 -4.93 -25.40 -33.81
N LYS A 333 -4.27 -26.30 -33.08
CA LYS A 333 -4.86 -27.12 -32.00
C LYS A 333 -5.26 -26.34 -30.76
N THR A 334 -4.89 -25.06 -30.65
CA THR A 334 -5.20 -24.20 -29.48
C THR A 334 -6.28 -23.17 -29.75
N LEU A 335 -6.86 -23.12 -30.96
CA LEU A 335 -7.85 -22.11 -31.36
C LEU A 335 -9.06 -22.09 -30.40
N ASP A 336 -9.68 -23.24 -30.16
CA ASP A 336 -10.84 -23.35 -29.25
C ASP A 336 -10.50 -22.87 -27.83
N PHE A 337 -9.29 -23.20 -27.34
CA PHE A 337 -8.82 -22.76 -26.01
C PHE A 337 -8.55 -21.26 -25.97
N LYS A 338 -8.02 -20.67 -27.06
CA LYS A 338 -7.82 -19.22 -27.14
C LYS A 338 -9.16 -18.48 -27.10
N ASP A 339 -10.15 -18.98 -27.82
CA ASP A 339 -11.49 -18.38 -27.83
C ASP A 339 -12.17 -18.48 -26.46
N ASP A 340 -12.06 -19.64 -25.80
CA ASP A 340 -12.57 -19.84 -24.44
C ASP A 340 -11.86 -18.93 -23.42
N ILE A 341 -10.54 -18.79 -23.51
CA ILE A 341 -9.77 -17.90 -22.64
C ILE A 341 -10.18 -16.44 -22.90
N ASN A 342 -10.27 -16.00 -24.16
CA ASN A 342 -10.69 -14.65 -24.52
C ASN A 342 -12.08 -14.32 -23.97
N LYS A 343 -13.04 -15.24 -24.15
CA LYS A 343 -14.40 -15.10 -23.60
C LYS A 343 -14.38 -15.00 -22.07
N THR A 344 -13.54 -15.81 -21.42
CA THR A 344 -13.39 -15.79 -19.95
C THR A 344 -12.75 -14.48 -19.48
N ILE A 345 -11.77 -13.92 -20.20
CA ILE A 345 -11.14 -12.64 -19.86
C ILE A 345 -12.13 -11.48 -19.99
N VAL A 346 -12.97 -11.49 -21.02
CA VAL A 346 -14.02 -10.47 -21.19
C VAL A 346 -14.98 -10.49 -19.99
N GLN A 347 -15.40 -11.68 -19.55
CA GLN A 347 -16.24 -11.83 -18.36
C GLN A 347 -15.54 -11.36 -17.09
N LEU A 348 -14.28 -11.77 -16.89
CA LEU A 348 -13.47 -11.37 -15.74
C LEU A 348 -13.27 -9.85 -15.69
N THR A 349 -12.93 -9.23 -16.82
CA THR A 349 -12.72 -7.78 -16.93
C THR A 349 -14.00 -7.01 -16.60
N SER A 350 -15.15 -7.49 -17.07
CA SER A 350 -16.45 -6.90 -16.74
C SER A 350 -16.78 -7.05 -15.24
N ALA A 351 -16.51 -8.20 -14.64
CA ALA A 351 -16.70 -8.41 -13.21
C ALA A 351 -15.81 -7.49 -12.35
N ILE A 352 -14.55 -7.28 -12.77
CA ILE A 352 -13.63 -6.35 -12.08
C ILE A 352 -14.11 -4.91 -12.21
N GLN A 353 -14.68 -4.50 -13.36
CA GLN A 353 -15.27 -3.17 -13.49
C GLN A 353 -16.43 -2.95 -12.52
N VAL A 354 -17.30 -3.95 -12.36
CA VAL A 354 -18.39 -3.91 -11.36
C VAL A 354 -17.82 -3.83 -9.94
N LEU A 355 -16.77 -4.58 -9.64
CA LEU A 355 -16.10 -4.51 -8.34
C LEU A 355 -15.49 -3.13 -8.07
N ASN A 356 -14.79 -2.54 -9.04
CA ASN A 356 -14.23 -1.18 -8.91
C ASN A 356 -15.35 -0.14 -8.70
N GLN A 357 -16.48 -0.24 -9.40
CA GLN A 357 -17.64 0.64 -9.16
C GLN A 357 -18.21 0.46 -7.74
N ARG A 358 -18.26 -0.78 -7.24
CA ARG A 358 -18.68 -1.06 -5.86
C ARG A 358 -17.72 -0.44 -4.85
N ILE A 359 -16.41 -0.47 -5.12
CA ILE A 359 -15.39 0.19 -4.30
C ILE A 359 -15.62 1.71 -4.29
N ASP A 360 -15.81 2.32 -5.45
CA ASP A 360 -16.01 3.77 -5.59
C ASP A 360 -17.29 4.28 -4.91
N THR A 361 -18.33 3.45 -4.84
CA THR A 361 -19.61 3.78 -4.20
C THR A 361 -19.66 3.44 -2.71
N THR A 362 -18.69 2.67 -2.19
CA THR A 362 -18.64 2.30 -0.78
C THR A 362 -18.18 3.48 0.06
N ASP A 363 -18.95 3.81 1.10
CA ASP A 363 -18.58 4.88 2.04
C ASP A 363 -17.26 4.52 2.74
N GLY A 364 -16.22 5.34 2.51
CA GLY A 364 -14.90 5.18 3.10
C GLY A 364 -14.89 5.19 4.64
N SER A 365 -15.95 5.72 5.26
CA SER A 365 -16.13 5.66 6.71
C SER A 365 -16.43 4.24 7.24
N LYS A 366 -16.94 3.35 6.38
CA LYS A 366 -17.23 1.94 6.71
C LYS A 366 -15.99 1.07 6.52
N SER A 367 -15.09 1.15 7.48
CA SER A 367 -13.82 0.41 7.45
C SER A 367 -13.97 -1.11 7.22
N LEU A 368 -15.03 -1.73 7.74
CA LEU A 368 -15.28 -3.17 7.54
C LEU A 368 -15.62 -3.52 6.09
N ASP A 369 -16.46 -2.71 5.42
CA ASP A 369 -16.88 -2.96 4.04
C ASP A 369 -15.68 -2.85 3.10
N LEU A 370 -14.87 -1.79 3.26
CA LEU A 370 -13.62 -1.62 2.51
C LEU A 370 -12.63 -2.76 2.77
N ARG A 371 -12.56 -3.25 4.01
CA ARG A 371 -11.69 -4.38 4.37
C ARG A 371 -12.12 -5.66 3.68
N ILE A 372 -13.42 -5.95 3.63
CA ILE A 372 -13.96 -7.12 2.90
C ILE A 372 -13.62 -7.00 1.41
N LEU A 373 -13.76 -5.82 0.82
CA LEU A 373 -13.41 -5.58 -0.59
C LEU A 373 -11.91 -5.75 -0.87
N ASN A 374 -11.05 -5.29 0.04
CA ASN A 374 -9.60 -5.50 -0.06
C ASN A 374 -9.23 -6.99 0.07
N ASP A 375 -9.82 -7.70 1.01
CA ASP A 375 -9.59 -9.13 1.20
C ASP A 375 -10.04 -9.91 -0.06
N LEU A 376 -11.20 -9.57 -0.63
CA LEU A 376 -11.67 -10.12 -1.91
C LEU A 376 -10.70 -9.87 -3.06
N LEU A 377 -10.16 -8.65 -3.20
CA LEU A 377 -9.18 -8.33 -4.24
C LEU A 377 -7.85 -9.07 -4.06
N MET A 378 -7.39 -9.24 -2.82
CA MET A 378 -6.19 -10.02 -2.53
C MET A 378 -6.39 -11.49 -2.89
N ASP A 379 -7.53 -12.07 -2.51
CA ASP A 379 -7.84 -13.46 -2.84
C ASP A 379 -8.03 -13.67 -4.33
N LEU A 380 -8.62 -12.70 -5.04
CA LEU A 380 -8.71 -12.69 -6.49
C LEU A 380 -7.32 -12.73 -7.14
N ASP A 381 -6.39 -11.86 -6.73
CA ASP A 381 -5.03 -11.84 -7.26
C ASP A 381 -4.30 -13.17 -7.00
N ARG A 382 -4.51 -13.79 -5.83
CA ARG A 382 -3.97 -15.13 -5.51
C ARG A 382 -4.53 -16.22 -6.40
N VAL A 383 -5.84 -16.25 -6.64
CA VAL A 383 -6.46 -17.24 -7.54
C VAL A 383 -5.87 -17.11 -8.95
N LEU A 384 -5.58 -15.89 -9.40
CA LEU A 384 -4.99 -15.62 -10.71
C LEU A 384 -3.50 -15.97 -10.81
N LEU A 385 -2.79 -16.18 -9.69
CA LEU A 385 -1.44 -16.74 -9.69
C LEU A 385 -1.41 -18.24 -10.07
N CYS A 386 -2.57 -18.91 -10.06
CA CYS A 386 -2.69 -20.35 -10.32
C CYS A 386 -1.68 -21.18 -9.49
N PRO A 387 -1.70 -21.12 -8.15
CA PRO A 387 -0.71 -21.80 -7.33
C PRO A 387 -0.70 -23.31 -7.61
N ASN A 388 0.49 -23.90 -7.65
CA ASN A 388 0.64 -25.36 -7.74
C ASN A 388 0.39 -26.03 -6.37
N LYS A 389 0.53 -27.37 -6.32
CA LYS A 389 0.42 -28.14 -5.07
C LYS A 389 1.43 -27.71 -3.98
N TYR A 390 2.49 -27.00 -4.34
CA TYR A 390 3.51 -26.45 -3.44
C TYR A 390 3.35 -24.95 -3.23
N ILE A 391 2.19 -24.38 -3.58
CA ILE A 391 1.85 -23.00 -3.26
C ILE A 391 2.78 -22.00 -4.00
N SER A 392 3.40 -22.42 -5.10
CA SER A 392 4.17 -21.53 -5.97
C SER A 392 3.33 -21.10 -7.17
N SER A 393 3.40 -19.83 -7.54
CA SER A 393 2.79 -19.31 -8.78
C SER A 393 3.16 -20.17 -10.00
N LYS A 394 2.15 -20.56 -10.79
CA LYS A 394 2.33 -21.16 -12.12
C LYS A 394 2.13 -20.14 -13.23
N SER A 395 1.54 -18.98 -12.95
CA SER A 395 1.22 -17.99 -13.98
C SER A 395 2.51 -17.55 -14.70
N PHE A 396 2.48 -17.70 -16.02
CA PHE A 396 3.50 -17.30 -16.98
C PHE A 396 4.93 -17.73 -16.61
N ARG A 397 5.12 -18.99 -16.18
CA ARG A 397 6.40 -19.65 -16.47
C ARG A 397 6.59 -19.60 -17.99
N THR A 398 7.80 -19.26 -18.44
CA THR A 398 8.20 -19.29 -19.85
C THR A 398 7.52 -20.47 -20.53
N LEU A 399 6.52 -20.18 -21.38
CA LEU A 399 5.73 -21.20 -22.04
C LEU A 399 6.74 -22.14 -22.73
N PRO A 400 6.81 -23.42 -22.35
CA PRO A 400 7.72 -24.33 -23.00
C PRO A 400 7.34 -24.34 -24.49
N GLN A 401 8.32 -23.98 -25.33
CA GLN A 401 8.20 -23.99 -26.77
C GLN A 401 7.65 -25.37 -27.20
N GLN A 402 6.40 -25.38 -27.65
CA GLN A 402 5.72 -26.48 -28.33
C GLN A 402 5.91 -27.88 -27.70
N SER A 403 5.35 -28.11 -26.51
CA SER A 403 5.13 -29.48 -26.00
C SER A 403 3.65 -29.76 -25.75
N SER A 404 3.30 -31.05 -25.56
CA SER A 404 1.98 -31.48 -25.09
C SER A 404 1.55 -30.82 -23.77
N ASP A 405 2.50 -30.24 -23.03
CA ASP A 405 2.26 -29.57 -21.75
C ASP A 405 1.59 -28.19 -21.93
N THR A 406 1.68 -27.58 -23.12
CA THR A 406 1.04 -26.29 -23.41
C THR A 406 -0.49 -26.38 -23.29
N LEU A 407 -1.11 -27.47 -23.76
CA LEU A 407 -2.57 -27.66 -23.66
C LEU A 407 -3.02 -27.85 -22.21
N ASN A 408 -2.29 -28.66 -21.44
CA ASN A 408 -2.57 -28.84 -20.02
C ASN A 408 -2.43 -27.53 -19.24
N TYR A 409 -1.40 -26.74 -19.55
CA TYR A 409 -1.18 -25.44 -18.96
C TYR A 409 -2.31 -24.44 -19.28
N LEU A 410 -2.74 -24.34 -20.55
CA LEU A 410 -3.87 -23.48 -20.93
C LEU A 410 -5.17 -23.90 -20.25
N ASN A 411 -5.42 -25.20 -20.10
CA ASN A 411 -6.59 -25.71 -19.38
C ASN A 411 -6.52 -25.38 -17.88
N GLU A 412 -5.35 -25.48 -17.24
CA GLU A 412 -5.17 -25.04 -15.85
C GLU A 412 -5.42 -23.54 -15.69
N LEU A 413 -4.87 -22.70 -16.58
CA LEU A 413 -5.13 -21.25 -16.58
C LEU A 413 -6.62 -20.94 -16.72
N LEU A 414 -7.31 -21.59 -17.66
CA LEU A 414 -8.75 -21.41 -17.85
C LEU A 414 -9.55 -21.76 -16.59
N LYS A 415 -9.16 -22.82 -15.87
CA LYS A 415 -9.78 -23.20 -14.58
C LYS A 415 -9.57 -22.12 -13.53
N CYS A 416 -8.37 -21.55 -13.41
CA CYS A 416 -8.13 -20.46 -12.47
C CYS A 416 -8.98 -19.22 -12.80
N TYR A 417 -9.08 -18.84 -14.08
CA TYR A 417 -9.85 -17.67 -14.49
C TYR A 417 -11.35 -17.88 -14.23
N LYS A 418 -11.86 -19.08 -14.45
CA LYS A 418 -13.24 -19.44 -14.07
C LYS A 418 -13.44 -19.37 -12.55
N ALA A 419 -12.49 -19.87 -11.75
CA ALA A 419 -12.54 -19.76 -10.30
C ALA A 419 -12.49 -18.29 -9.82
N ALA A 420 -11.69 -17.45 -10.47
CA ALA A 420 -11.63 -16.02 -10.20
C ALA A 420 -12.97 -15.31 -10.49
N ILE A 421 -13.65 -15.68 -11.58
CA ILE A 421 -15.00 -15.17 -11.88
C ILE A 421 -16.00 -15.63 -10.83
N GLN A 422 -15.96 -16.90 -10.42
CA GLN A 422 -16.85 -17.42 -9.39
C GLN A 422 -16.67 -16.67 -8.06
N LEU A 423 -15.42 -16.41 -7.66
CA LEU A 423 -15.11 -15.62 -6.47
C LEU A 423 -15.72 -14.21 -6.51
N LEU A 424 -15.81 -13.59 -7.70
CA LEU A 424 -16.41 -12.27 -7.88
C LEU A 424 -17.95 -12.27 -7.90
N GLN A 425 -18.58 -13.44 -8.00
CA GLN A 425 -20.04 -13.61 -8.05
C GLN A 425 -20.65 -13.96 -6.69
N GLU A 426 -19.82 -14.37 -5.73
CA GLU A 426 -20.16 -14.56 -4.32
C GLU A 426 -20.14 -13.23 -3.55
#